data_AF-A0A2X3GQ38-F1
#
_entry.id   AF-A0A2X3GQ38-F1
#
_cell.length_a   1.000
_cell.length_b   1.000
_cell.length_c   1.000
_cell.angle_alpha   90.00
_cell.angle_beta   90.00
_cell.angle_gamma   90.00
#
_symmetry.space_group_name_H-M   'P 1'
#
loop_
_entity.id
_entity.type
_entity.pdbx_description
1 polymer ?
#
loop_
_entity_poly.entity_id
_entity_poly.type
_entity_poly.pdbx_seq_one_letter_code
_entity_poly.pdbx_strand_id
1 'polypeptide(L)'
;MEIKDVRELEANGILEVISDKVDVPYLEKLKEVIVNKSLVKEKGGDLKIVFTPLHGTGGILGVPALNSVGFTNIIRVEEQFVNDPNFGTIKSPNPENKEAFKLAIDYGEKYDGDILVGTDPDADRLGVAVRTKTGEYNVLSGNQIGALILNYLLKQKKNQGELPTNAAVLKSIVTSDLGREIAEFTERK
;
A
#
# COMPACT_ATOMS: atom_id res chain seq x y z
N MET A 1 -27.82 -14.89 -23.65
CA MET A 1 -27.64 -15.71 -22.44
C MET A 1 -28.35 -14.97 -21.33
N GLU A 2 -29.44 -15.54 -20.79
CA GLU A 2 -30.17 -14.92 -19.68
C GLU A 2 -29.43 -15.25 -18.38
N ILE A 3 -28.97 -14.22 -17.66
CA ILE A 3 -28.33 -14.40 -16.36
C ILE A 3 -29.46 -14.54 -15.32
N LYS A 4 -29.46 -15.64 -14.57
CA LYS A 4 -30.43 -15.91 -13.49
C LYS A 4 -30.28 -14.91 -12.34
N ASP A 5 -31.34 -14.75 -11.55
CA ASP A 5 -31.33 -13.86 -10.39
C ASP A 5 -30.26 -14.29 -9.36
N VAL A 6 -29.59 -13.31 -8.73
CA VAL A 6 -28.51 -13.56 -7.77
C VAL A 6 -28.98 -14.46 -6.62
N ARG A 7 -30.21 -14.26 -6.12
CA ARG A 7 -30.74 -15.07 -5.01
C ARG A 7 -31.00 -16.52 -5.43
N GLU A 8 -31.40 -16.73 -6.69
CA GLU A 8 -31.56 -18.09 -7.24
C GLU A 8 -30.21 -18.79 -7.36
N LEU A 9 -29.18 -18.06 -7.79
CA LEU A 9 -27.82 -18.60 -7.90
C LEU A 9 -27.23 -18.92 -6.52
N GLU A 10 -27.48 -18.08 -5.52
CA GLU A 10 -27.09 -18.32 -4.11
C GLU A 10 -27.82 -19.52 -3.52
N ALA A 11 -29.15 -19.60 -3.68
CA ALA A 11 -29.96 -20.69 -3.12
C ALA A 11 -29.58 -22.07 -3.68
N ASN A 12 -29.17 -22.13 -4.95
CA ASN A 12 -28.73 -23.36 -5.61
C ASN A 12 -27.24 -23.66 -5.39
N GLY A 13 -26.51 -22.84 -4.61
CA GLY A 13 -25.09 -23.03 -4.34
C GLY A 13 -24.17 -22.80 -5.54
N ILE A 14 -24.66 -22.12 -6.59
CA ILE A 14 -23.86 -21.76 -7.77
C ILE A 14 -23.04 -20.48 -7.51
N LEU A 15 -23.60 -19.55 -6.73
CA LEU A 15 -22.96 -18.31 -6.31
C LEU A 15 -22.76 -18.31 -4.79
N GLU A 16 -21.55 -17.97 -4.35
CA GLU A 16 -21.26 -17.75 -2.93
C GLU A 16 -20.61 -16.37 -2.78
N VAL A 17 -21.22 -15.53 -1.95
CA VAL A 17 -20.61 -14.25 -1.55
C VAL A 17 -19.57 -14.53 -0.47
N ILE A 18 -18.32 -14.18 -0.77
CA ILE A 18 -17.17 -14.45 0.09
C ILE A 18 -16.87 -13.33 1.09
N SER A 19 -17.06 -12.05 0.73
CA SER A 19 -16.88 -10.83 1.57
C SER A 19 -16.17 -11.07 2.92
N ASP A 20 -16.87 -10.95 4.05
CA ASP A 20 -16.30 -11.13 5.40
C ASP A 20 -15.61 -12.47 5.65
N LYS A 21 -16.01 -13.55 4.94
CA LYS A 21 -15.37 -14.86 5.06
C LYS A 21 -13.92 -14.84 4.57
N VAL A 22 -13.55 -13.89 3.72
CA VAL A 22 -12.18 -13.71 3.21
C VAL A 22 -11.52 -12.45 3.77
N ASP A 23 -12.26 -11.35 3.85
CA ASP A 23 -11.74 -10.05 4.27
C ASP A 23 -11.24 -10.09 5.72
N VAL A 24 -12.00 -10.71 6.64
CA VAL A 24 -11.61 -10.78 8.06
C VAL A 24 -10.37 -11.66 8.26
N PRO A 25 -10.29 -12.90 7.76
CA PRO A 25 -9.07 -13.69 7.85
C PRO A 25 -7.85 -13.03 7.19
N TYR A 26 -8.06 -12.31 6.07
CA TYR A 26 -6.99 -11.57 5.41
C TYR A 26 -6.42 -10.48 6.32
N LEU A 27 -7.29 -9.66 6.95
CA LEU A 27 -6.87 -8.62 7.89
C LEU A 27 -6.17 -9.18 9.14
N GLU A 28 -6.59 -10.35 9.64
CA GLU A 28 -5.89 -11.01 10.74
C GLU A 28 -4.48 -11.47 10.32
N LYS A 29 -4.34 -12.06 9.12
CA LYS A 29 -3.03 -12.46 8.59
C LYS A 29 -2.11 -11.28 8.30
N LEU A 30 -2.65 -10.13 7.92
CA LEU A 30 -1.85 -8.92 7.70
C LEU A 30 -1.09 -8.47 8.97
N LYS A 31 -1.65 -8.72 10.16
CA LYS A 31 -0.97 -8.40 11.44
C LYS A 31 0.30 -9.23 11.66
N GLU A 32 0.43 -10.36 10.98
CA GLU A 32 1.62 -11.24 11.08
C GLU A 32 2.79 -10.69 10.25
N VAL A 33 2.56 -9.93 9.19
CA VAL A 33 3.63 -9.42 8.29
C VAL A 33 4.31 -8.14 8.79
N ILE A 34 3.78 -7.52 9.85
CA ILE A 34 4.35 -6.30 10.43
C ILE A 34 5.66 -6.62 11.14
N VAL A 35 6.75 -6.02 10.65
CA VAL A 35 8.13 -6.30 11.11
C VAL A 35 8.44 -5.66 12.46
N ASN A 36 8.04 -4.40 12.68
CA ASN A 36 8.30 -3.68 13.93
C ASN A 36 6.99 -3.27 14.61
N LYS A 37 6.33 -4.25 15.23
CA LYS A 37 5.03 -4.07 15.89
C LYS A 37 5.10 -3.03 17.02
N SER A 38 6.20 -2.98 17.75
CA SER A 38 6.40 -2.01 18.85
C SER A 38 6.43 -0.58 18.34
N LEU A 39 7.16 -0.32 17.25
CA LEU A 39 7.23 1.02 16.64
C LEU A 39 5.87 1.46 16.10
N VAL A 40 5.15 0.57 15.41
CA VAL A 40 3.81 0.90 14.91
C VAL A 40 2.84 1.16 16.07
N LYS A 41 2.91 0.38 17.16
CA LYS A 41 2.10 0.64 18.36
C LYS A 41 2.42 2.00 19.00
N GLU A 42 3.68 2.41 18.99
CA GLU A 42 4.10 3.69 19.60
C GLU A 42 3.81 4.91 18.72
N LYS A 43 4.02 4.79 17.39
CA LYS A 43 4.05 5.92 16.45
C LYS A 43 3.03 5.86 15.31
N GLY A 44 2.37 4.72 15.13
CA GLY A 44 1.46 4.50 13.99
C GLY A 44 0.29 5.48 13.97
N GLY A 45 -0.24 5.84 15.15
CA GLY A 45 -1.31 6.83 15.29
C GLY A 45 -0.87 8.28 15.05
N ASP A 46 0.43 8.57 15.18
CA ASP A 46 0.97 9.92 14.97
C ASP A 46 1.14 10.22 13.47
N LEU A 47 1.37 9.18 12.66
CA LEU A 47 1.64 9.31 11.22
C LEU A 47 0.36 9.64 10.44
N LYS A 48 0.31 10.83 9.84
CA LYS A 48 -0.83 11.30 9.03
C LYS A 48 -0.69 10.82 7.59
N ILE A 49 -1.47 9.81 7.23
CA ILE A 49 -1.43 9.16 5.91
C ILE A 49 -2.56 9.70 5.04
N VAL A 50 -2.23 10.33 3.91
CA VAL A 50 -3.22 10.57 2.85
C VAL A 50 -3.29 9.34 1.98
N PHE A 51 -4.47 8.74 1.84
CA PHE A 51 -4.66 7.51 1.08
C PHE A 51 -5.64 7.72 -0.06
N THR A 52 -5.27 7.23 -1.24
CA THR A 52 -6.16 7.15 -2.41
C THR A 52 -6.11 5.76 -3.04
N PRO A 53 -7.27 5.12 -3.28
CA PRO A 53 -7.32 3.87 -4.02
C PRO A 53 -7.44 4.08 -5.54
N LEU A 54 -7.41 5.33 -6.03
CA LEU A 54 -7.60 5.67 -7.45
C LEU A 54 -8.86 5.02 -8.08
N HIS A 55 -9.99 5.08 -7.37
CA HIS A 55 -11.26 4.42 -7.72
C HIS A 55 -11.23 2.88 -7.70
N GLY A 56 -10.20 2.29 -7.10
CA GLY A 56 -9.95 0.86 -7.02
C GLY A 56 -10.55 0.13 -5.82
N THR A 57 -10.39 -1.19 -5.84
CA THR A 57 -10.80 -2.13 -4.78
C THR A 57 -10.12 -1.85 -3.44
N GLY A 58 -8.95 -1.20 -3.46
CA GLY A 58 -8.25 -0.72 -2.26
C GLY A 58 -9.09 0.22 -1.40
N GLY A 59 -10.16 0.84 -1.93
CA GLY A 59 -11.08 1.67 -1.17
C GLY A 59 -11.89 0.90 -0.12
N ILE A 60 -12.06 -0.41 -0.32
CA ILE A 60 -12.77 -1.30 0.62
C ILE A 60 -11.87 -1.74 1.77
N LEU A 61 -10.69 -2.29 1.46
CA LEU A 61 -9.82 -2.91 2.47
C LEU A 61 -8.58 -2.10 2.87
N GLY A 62 -8.16 -1.11 2.09
CA GLY A 62 -6.91 -0.37 2.35
C GLY A 62 -6.91 0.36 3.69
N VAL A 63 -7.98 1.09 4.01
CA VAL A 63 -8.10 1.79 5.29
C VAL A 63 -8.32 0.82 6.47
N PRO A 64 -9.21 -0.19 6.39
CA PRO A 64 -9.27 -1.25 7.40
C PRO A 64 -7.95 -1.96 7.66
N ALA A 65 -7.15 -2.23 6.60
CA ALA A 65 -5.84 -2.85 6.69
C ALA A 65 -4.83 -1.98 7.46
N LEU A 66 -4.76 -0.68 7.16
CA LEU A 66 -3.91 0.27 7.88
C LEU A 66 -4.33 0.41 9.35
N ASN A 67 -5.64 0.55 9.60
CA ASN A 67 -6.18 0.65 10.95
C ASN A 67 -5.91 -0.61 11.78
N SER A 68 -6.07 -1.81 11.19
CA SER A 68 -5.94 -3.08 11.92
C SER A 68 -4.53 -3.34 12.45
N VAL A 69 -3.51 -2.68 11.88
CA VAL A 69 -2.11 -2.81 12.28
C VAL A 69 -1.59 -1.62 13.09
N GLY A 70 -2.40 -0.57 13.29
CA GLY A 70 -2.10 0.56 14.20
C GLY A 70 -1.89 1.92 13.53
N PHE A 71 -2.10 2.06 12.22
CA PHE A 71 -2.11 3.36 11.55
C PHE A 71 -3.53 3.92 11.50
N THR A 72 -3.85 4.84 12.40
CA THR A 72 -5.22 5.31 12.62
C THR A 72 -5.51 6.71 12.11
N ASN A 73 -4.47 7.49 11.79
CA ASN A 73 -4.61 8.85 11.28
C ASN A 73 -4.60 8.85 9.74
N ILE A 74 -5.69 8.37 9.15
CA ILE A 74 -5.84 8.19 7.70
C ILE A 74 -6.80 9.25 7.15
N ILE A 75 -6.32 10.02 6.17
CA ILE A 75 -7.09 10.98 5.39
C ILE A 75 -7.41 10.36 4.05
N ARG A 76 -8.70 10.20 3.77
CA ARG A 76 -9.19 9.63 2.52
C ARG A 76 -9.31 10.72 1.47
N VAL A 77 -8.80 10.47 0.26
CA VAL A 77 -9.12 11.29 -0.91
C VAL A 77 -10.52 10.92 -1.38
N GLU A 78 -11.55 11.50 -0.76
CA GLU A 78 -12.95 11.06 -0.86
C GLU A 78 -13.44 10.95 -2.31
N GLU A 79 -13.02 11.85 -3.20
CA GLU A 79 -13.37 11.84 -4.61
C GLU A 79 -12.90 10.56 -5.34
N GLN A 80 -11.89 9.87 -4.81
CA GLN A 80 -11.31 8.66 -5.39
C GLN A 80 -11.70 7.39 -4.63
N PHE A 81 -12.51 7.48 -3.57
CA PHE A 81 -13.08 6.33 -2.85
C PHE A 81 -14.41 5.84 -3.43
N VAL A 82 -14.98 6.57 -4.38
CA VAL A 82 -16.16 6.13 -5.13
C VAL A 82 -15.74 5.26 -6.31
N ASN A 83 -16.44 4.14 -6.51
CA ASN A 83 -16.24 3.29 -7.69
C ASN A 83 -16.70 4.05 -8.93
N ASP A 84 -15.76 4.55 -9.72
CA ASP A 84 -16.01 5.27 -10.96
C ASP A 84 -15.34 4.55 -12.14
N PRO A 85 -16.12 3.89 -13.03
CA PRO A 85 -15.56 3.17 -14.16
C PRO A 85 -14.91 4.09 -15.21
N ASN A 86 -15.19 5.40 -15.16
CA ASN A 86 -14.61 6.38 -16.08
C ASN A 86 -13.36 7.06 -15.52
N PHE A 87 -12.99 6.79 -14.26
CA PHE A 87 -11.85 7.42 -13.58
C PHE A 87 -11.83 8.95 -13.73
N GLY A 88 -12.96 9.63 -13.54
CA GLY A 88 -13.17 11.04 -13.91
C GLY A 88 -12.24 12.06 -13.25
N THR A 89 -11.51 11.66 -12.21
CA THR A 89 -10.53 12.51 -11.50
C THR A 89 -9.10 12.41 -12.03
N ILE A 90 -8.79 11.43 -12.88
CA ILE A 90 -7.42 11.09 -13.29
C ILE A 90 -7.38 10.65 -14.76
N LYS A 91 -6.24 10.88 -15.43
CA LYS A 91 -6.05 10.38 -16.80
C LYS A 91 -5.80 8.87 -16.86
N SER A 92 -5.16 8.33 -15.83
CA SER A 92 -4.78 6.93 -15.75
C SER A 92 -4.61 6.51 -14.29
N PRO A 93 -5.21 5.38 -13.85
CA PRO A 93 -5.10 4.87 -12.49
C PRO A 93 -3.80 4.08 -12.27
N ASN A 94 -2.67 4.71 -12.57
CA ASN A 94 -1.35 4.13 -12.33
C ASN A 94 -0.64 4.94 -11.22
N PRO A 95 -0.44 4.38 -10.01
CA PRO A 95 0.14 5.08 -8.89
C PRO A 95 1.66 5.36 -9.06
N GLU A 96 2.31 4.83 -10.10
CA GLU A 96 3.67 5.26 -10.47
C GLU A 96 3.68 6.60 -11.23
N ASN A 97 2.54 7.03 -11.77
CA ASN A 97 2.42 8.29 -12.49
C ASN A 97 2.19 9.46 -11.53
N LYS A 98 3.04 10.48 -11.62
CA LYS A 98 2.90 11.70 -10.80
C LYS A 98 1.54 12.38 -10.96
N GLU A 99 0.95 12.32 -12.15
CA GLU A 99 -0.37 12.92 -12.41
C GLU A 99 -1.50 12.26 -11.62
N ALA A 100 -1.38 10.96 -11.29
CA ALA A 100 -2.37 10.25 -10.48
C ALA A 100 -2.39 10.75 -9.02
N PHE A 101 -1.29 11.32 -8.55
CA PHE A 101 -1.15 11.85 -7.20
C PHE A 101 -1.68 13.27 -7.02
N LYS A 102 -2.20 13.93 -8.06
CA LYS A 102 -2.61 15.33 -7.99
C LYS A 102 -3.55 15.61 -6.81
N LEU A 103 -4.66 14.87 -6.69
CA LEU A 103 -5.60 15.04 -5.59
C LEU A 103 -5.00 14.67 -4.24
N ALA A 104 -4.21 13.59 -4.18
CA ALA A 104 -3.53 13.22 -2.95
C ALA A 104 -2.58 14.33 -2.47
N ILE A 105 -1.86 14.99 -3.39
CA ILE A 105 -0.98 16.15 -3.11
C ILE A 105 -1.81 17.33 -2.60
N ASP A 106 -2.92 17.65 -3.27
CA ASP A 106 -3.82 18.74 -2.82
C ASP A 106 -4.33 18.48 -1.38
N TYR A 107 -4.65 17.21 -1.05
CA TYR A 107 -5.00 16.78 0.30
C TYR A 107 -3.81 16.85 1.28
N GLY A 108 -2.63 16.42 0.84
CA GLY A 108 -1.40 16.49 1.63
C GLY A 108 -1.07 17.92 2.04
N GLU A 109 -1.19 18.89 1.12
CA GLU A 109 -0.98 20.30 1.43
C GLU A 109 -2.08 20.87 2.33
N LYS A 110 -3.34 20.50 2.09
CA LYS A 110 -4.49 20.99 2.87
C LYS A 110 -4.46 20.52 4.32
N TYR A 111 -4.11 19.26 4.55
CA TYR A 111 -4.21 18.63 5.86
C TYR A 111 -2.85 18.34 6.50
N ASP A 112 -1.76 18.76 5.86
CA ASP A 112 -0.38 18.54 6.27
C ASP A 112 -0.05 17.05 6.47
N GLY A 113 -0.22 16.26 5.41
CA GLY A 113 0.04 14.81 5.40
C GLY A 113 1.52 14.47 5.46
N ASP A 114 1.92 13.47 6.24
CA ASP A 114 3.33 13.05 6.32
C ASP A 114 3.73 12.22 5.08
N ILE A 115 2.80 11.37 4.64
CA ILE A 115 2.98 10.44 3.54
C ILE A 115 1.69 10.32 2.74
N LEU A 116 1.83 10.22 1.42
CA LEU A 116 0.73 9.98 0.50
C LEU A 116 0.90 8.60 -0.08
N VAL A 117 -0.17 7.83 -0.06
CA VAL A 117 -0.20 6.44 -0.50
C VAL A 117 -1.29 6.29 -1.54
N GLY A 118 -0.90 5.75 -2.69
CA GLY A 118 -1.80 5.44 -3.80
C GLY A 118 -1.73 3.97 -4.16
N THR A 119 -2.87 3.34 -4.42
CA THR A 119 -2.92 2.00 -5.03
C THR A 119 -3.60 2.06 -6.39
N ASP A 120 -3.31 1.11 -7.27
CA ASP A 120 -4.02 0.94 -8.54
C ASP A 120 -5.35 0.19 -8.34
N PRO A 121 -6.18 0.02 -9.40
CA PRO A 121 -7.54 -0.45 -9.26
C PRO A 121 -7.74 -1.81 -8.62
N ASP A 122 -6.80 -2.74 -8.79
CA ASP A 122 -6.76 -4.07 -8.17
C ASP A 122 -5.90 -4.12 -6.90
N ALA A 123 -5.28 -3.00 -6.53
CA ALA A 123 -4.54 -2.77 -5.30
C ALA A 123 -3.30 -3.67 -5.11
N ASP A 124 -2.69 -4.14 -6.20
CA ASP A 124 -1.45 -4.92 -6.16
C ASP A 124 -0.19 -4.04 -6.34
N ARG A 125 -0.34 -2.79 -6.81
CA ARG A 125 0.73 -1.81 -6.93
C ARG A 125 0.56 -0.65 -5.95
N LEU A 126 1.71 -0.11 -5.55
CA LEU A 126 1.84 0.96 -4.57
C LEU A 126 2.63 2.14 -5.15
N GLY A 127 2.04 3.33 -5.05
CA GLY A 127 2.73 4.61 -5.21
C GLY A 127 2.87 5.30 -3.86
N VAL A 128 3.97 6.04 -3.69
CA VAL A 128 4.23 6.81 -2.47
C VAL A 128 4.77 8.18 -2.82
N ALA A 129 4.24 9.22 -2.19
CA ALA A 129 4.83 10.55 -2.19
C ALA A 129 5.16 11.01 -0.77
N VAL A 130 6.28 11.71 -0.64
CA VAL A 130 6.79 12.21 0.64
C VAL A 130 7.18 13.67 0.53
N ARG A 131 7.06 14.41 1.63
CA ARG A 131 7.42 15.82 1.67
C ARG A 131 8.94 15.97 1.61
N THR A 132 9.41 16.83 0.71
CA THR A 132 10.83 17.15 0.57
C THR A 132 11.24 18.30 1.50
N LYS A 133 12.53 18.60 1.56
CA LYS A 133 13.05 19.74 2.36
C LYS A 133 12.54 21.10 1.89
N THR A 134 12.07 21.22 0.66
CA THR A 134 11.48 22.46 0.12
C THR A 134 10.01 22.62 0.52
N GLY A 135 9.41 21.61 1.16
CA GLY A 135 8.01 21.59 1.52
C GLY A 135 7.11 20.92 0.48
N GLU A 136 7.58 20.72 -0.75
CA GLU A 136 6.80 20.09 -1.82
C GLU A 136 6.80 18.56 -1.70
N TYR A 137 5.72 17.90 -2.12
CA TYR A 137 5.68 16.45 -2.25
C TYR A 137 6.39 15.94 -3.50
N ASN A 138 7.26 14.96 -3.32
CA ASN A 138 7.86 14.22 -4.42
C ASN A 138 7.34 12.78 -4.43
N VAL A 139 6.75 12.37 -5.57
CA VAL A 139 6.39 10.98 -5.85
C VAL A 139 7.66 10.17 -6.09
N LEU A 140 7.82 9.09 -5.34
CA LEU A 140 8.92 8.16 -5.46
C LEU A 140 8.68 7.20 -6.63
N SER A 141 9.74 6.86 -7.35
CA SER A 141 9.69 5.77 -8.34
C SER A 141 9.60 4.40 -7.66
N GLY A 142 9.08 3.40 -8.36
CA GLY A 142 9.04 2.01 -7.86
C GLY A 142 10.41 1.47 -7.42
N ASN A 143 11.48 1.84 -8.13
CA ASN A 143 12.86 1.48 -7.73
C ASN A 143 13.26 2.09 -6.38
N GLN A 144 12.87 3.34 -6.11
CA GLN A 144 13.17 3.99 -4.82
C GLN A 144 12.34 3.37 -3.69
N ILE A 145 11.05 3.12 -3.92
CA ILE A 145 10.17 2.47 -2.94
C ILE A 145 10.70 1.08 -2.60
N GLY A 146 11.00 0.26 -3.62
CA GLY A 146 11.54 -1.09 -3.43
C GLY A 146 12.88 -1.09 -2.69
N ALA A 147 13.79 -0.16 -3.00
CA ALA A 147 15.06 -0.03 -2.29
C ALA A 147 14.87 0.35 -0.81
N LEU A 148 13.96 1.28 -0.51
CA LEU A 148 13.65 1.68 0.86
C LEU A 148 13.04 0.53 1.68
N ILE A 149 12.07 -0.20 1.09
CA ILE A 149 11.45 -1.36 1.73
C ILE A 149 12.50 -2.45 1.99
N LEU A 150 13.30 -2.80 0.99
CA LEU A 150 14.35 -3.82 1.13
C LEU A 150 15.35 -3.45 2.24
N ASN A 151 15.87 -2.23 2.21
CA ASN A 151 16.81 -1.75 3.22
C ASN A 151 16.20 -1.81 4.64
N TYR A 152 14.93 -1.41 4.79
CA TYR A 152 14.22 -1.51 6.06
C TYR A 152 14.09 -2.97 6.53
N LEU A 153 13.63 -3.87 5.65
CA LEU A 153 13.43 -5.29 5.98
C LEU A 153 14.74 -5.95 6.44
N LEU A 154 15.81 -5.78 5.67
CA LEU A 154 17.12 -6.36 5.99
C LEU A 154 17.66 -5.82 7.32
N LYS A 155 17.56 -4.50 7.55
CA LYS A 155 18.04 -3.88 8.78
C LYS A 155 17.25 -4.33 10.01
N GLN A 156 15.92 -4.38 9.93
CA GLN A 156 15.10 -4.83 11.06
C GLN A 156 15.33 -6.30 11.37
N LYS A 157 15.30 -7.18 10.35
CA LYS A 157 15.53 -8.62 10.54
C LYS A 157 16.91 -8.91 11.11
N LYS A 158 17.94 -8.19 10.65
CA LYS A 158 19.28 -8.31 11.20
C LYS A 158 19.32 -7.88 12.67
N ASN A 159 18.74 -6.72 13.01
CA ASN A 159 18.71 -6.21 14.38
C ASN A 159 17.94 -7.14 15.33
N GLN A 160 16.93 -7.87 14.82
CA GLN A 160 16.14 -8.84 15.58
C GLN A 160 16.79 -10.23 15.63
N GLY A 161 17.91 -10.45 14.93
CA GLY A 161 18.53 -11.78 14.81
C GLY A 161 17.73 -12.77 13.98
N GLU A 162 16.78 -12.30 13.16
CA GLU A 162 15.88 -13.11 12.34
C GLU A 162 16.34 -13.27 10.88
N LEU A 163 17.44 -12.62 10.48
CA LEU A 163 17.95 -12.72 9.12
C LEU A 163 18.68 -14.07 8.94
N PRO A 164 18.19 -14.99 8.09
CA PRO A 164 18.84 -16.27 7.88
C PRO A 164 20.22 -16.11 7.24
N THR A 165 21.15 -17.02 7.55
CA THR A 165 22.50 -17.03 6.94
C THR A 165 22.47 -17.29 5.43
N ASN A 166 21.42 -17.92 4.93
CA ASN A 166 21.17 -18.19 3.52
C ASN A 166 20.08 -17.29 2.92
N ALA A 167 19.87 -16.10 3.49
CA ALA A 167 18.91 -15.14 2.96
C ALA A 167 19.24 -14.77 1.50
N ALA A 168 18.21 -14.64 0.67
CA ALA A 168 18.35 -14.25 -0.72
C ALA A 168 17.37 -13.12 -1.06
N VAL A 169 17.80 -12.20 -1.93
CA VAL A 169 16.97 -11.16 -2.52
C VAL A 169 16.80 -11.47 -3.99
N LEU A 170 15.55 -11.66 -4.42
CA LEU A 170 15.20 -11.89 -5.82
C LEU A 170 14.76 -10.56 -6.43
N LYS A 171 15.30 -10.22 -7.60
CA LYS A 171 14.89 -9.05 -8.39
C LYS A 171 14.71 -9.43 -9.85
N SER A 172 13.82 -8.71 -10.53
CA SER A 172 13.68 -8.84 -11.99
C SER A 172 14.90 -8.24 -12.71
N ILE A 173 15.05 -8.59 -13.99
CA ILE A 173 16.15 -8.06 -14.82
C ILE A 173 16.06 -6.54 -15.04
N VAL A 174 14.85 -5.96 -15.02
CA VAL A 174 14.63 -4.53 -15.24
C VAL A 174 14.62 -3.70 -13.94
N THR A 175 14.66 -4.36 -12.78
CA THR A 175 14.76 -3.68 -11.47
C THR A 175 16.18 -3.18 -11.24
N SER A 176 16.31 -1.94 -10.74
CA SER A 176 17.60 -1.30 -10.45
C SER A 176 18.55 -2.19 -9.63
N ASP A 177 19.85 -2.07 -9.89
CA ASP A 177 20.90 -2.76 -9.12
C ASP A 177 21.07 -2.20 -7.69
N LEU A 178 20.42 -1.09 -7.34
CA LEU A 178 20.45 -0.53 -5.98
C LEU A 178 20.04 -1.56 -4.90
N GLY A 179 19.09 -2.44 -5.21
CA GLY A 179 18.69 -3.51 -4.29
C GLY A 179 19.81 -4.53 -4.02
N ARG A 180 20.65 -4.81 -5.01
CA ARG A 180 21.83 -5.69 -4.86
C ARG A 180 22.84 -5.04 -3.93
N GLU A 181 23.18 -3.77 -4.16
CA GLU A 181 24.12 -3.01 -3.34
C GLU A 181 23.69 -2.96 -1.86
N ILE A 182 22.39 -2.76 -1.61
CA ILE A 182 21.82 -2.75 -0.24
C ILE A 182 21.99 -4.12 0.43
N ALA A 183 21.74 -5.21 -0.30
CA ALA A 183 21.88 -6.57 0.22
C ALA A 183 23.33 -6.89 0.58
N GLU A 184 24.27 -6.63 -0.32
CA GLU A 184 25.71 -6.85 -0.10
C GLU A 184 26.25 -6.01 1.06
N PHE A 185 25.84 -4.75 1.17
CA PHE A 185 26.26 -3.90 2.28
C PHE A 185 25.79 -4.42 3.64
N THR A 186 24.61 -5.05 3.68
CA THR A 186 24.07 -5.61 4.92
C THR A 186 24.82 -6.86 5.37
N GLU A 187 25.28 -7.69 4.42
CA GLU A 187 26.08 -8.89 4.69
C GLU A 187 27.48 -8.56 5.21
N ARG A 188 28.12 -7.51 4.68
CA ARG A 188 29.49 -7.10 5.08
C ARG A 188 29.59 -6.55 6.51
N LYS A 189 28.47 -6.16 7.10
CA LYS A 189 28.38 -5.62 8.47
C LYS A 189 27.94 -6.69 9.45
#